data_AF-A0A8T6M4D8-F1
#
_entry.id   AF-A0A8T6M4D8-F1
#
_cell.length_a   1.000
_cell.length_b   1.000
_cell.length_c   1.000
_cell.angle_alpha   90.00
_cell.angle_beta   90.00
_cell.angle_gamma   90.00
#
_symmetry.space_group_name_H-M   'P 1'
#
loop_
_entity.id
_entity.type
_entity.pdbx_description
1 polymer ?
#
loop_
_entity_poly.entity_id
_entity_poly.type
_entity_poly.pdbx_seq_one_letter_code
_entity_poly.pdbx_strand_id
1 'polypeptide(L)'
;MNEHLTEVKDYPRSLKELANEVGFLRYKETAEFLEYLKENIKEQSIADFKKDRKKLSQRLEECSKHLENARKEMEEAWNICEPYMK
;
A
#
# COMPACT_ATOMS: atom_id res chain seq x y z
N MET A 1 -12.45 -14.70 9.66
CA MET A 1 -12.63 -13.57 8.74
C MET A 1 -12.09 -12.38 9.50
N ASN A 2 -11.06 -11.68 9.01
CA ASN A 2 -10.69 -10.44 9.66
C ASN A 2 -11.87 -9.48 9.48
N GLU A 3 -12.30 -8.88 10.57
CA GLU A 3 -13.33 -7.84 10.57
C GLU A 3 -12.84 -6.68 9.68
N HIS A 4 -13.70 -6.17 8.79
CA HIS A 4 -13.36 -5.02 7.96
C HIS A 4 -13.47 -3.76 8.81
N LEU A 5 -12.35 -3.37 9.41
CA LEU A 5 -12.28 -2.17 10.24
C LEU A 5 -12.49 -0.91 9.39
N THR A 6 -13.18 0.06 9.97
CA THR A 6 -13.36 1.40 9.38
C THR A 6 -12.26 2.37 9.78
N GLU A 7 -11.41 1.98 10.73
CA GLU A 7 -10.32 2.76 11.29
C GLU A 7 -9.09 1.87 11.51
N VAL A 8 -7.90 2.49 11.54
CA VAL A 8 -6.67 1.78 11.92
C VAL A 8 -6.66 1.66 13.44
N LYS A 9 -6.69 0.43 13.93
CA LYS A 9 -6.69 0.16 15.37
C LYS A 9 -5.47 0.81 16.02
N ASP A 10 -5.68 1.42 17.18
CA ASP A 10 -4.65 2.09 17.99
C ASP A 10 -3.97 3.30 17.29
N TYR A 11 -4.54 3.80 16.18
CA TYR A 11 -4.13 5.04 15.55
C TYR A 11 -5.12 6.16 15.91
N PRO A 12 -4.73 7.14 16.74
CA PRO A 12 -5.66 8.10 17.34
C PRO A 12 -6.16 9.19 16.37
N ARG A 13 -5.73 9.14 15.10
CA ARG A 13 -5.95 10.18 14.09
C ARG A 13 -6.77 9.65 12.92
N SER A 14 -7.25 10.55 12.08
CA SER A 14 -8.07 10.22 10.92
C SER A 14 -7.25 9.53 9.80
N LEU A 15 -7.93 8.80 8.91
CA LEU A 15 -7.30 8.23 7.70
C LEU A 15 -6.66 9.31 6.80
N LYS A 16 -7.17 10.54 6.85
CA LYS A 16 -6.58 11.67 6.13
C LYS A 16 -5.22 12.07 6.72
N GLU A 17 -5.12 12.12 8.04
CA GLU A 17 -3.86 12.40 8.73
C GLU A 17 -2.84 11.28 8.50
N LEU A 18 -3.29 10.03 8.51
CA LEU A 18 -2.45 8.89 8.15
C LEU A 18 -1.88 9.02 6.73
N ALA A 19 -2.74 9.35 5.76
CA ALA A 19 -2.31 9.55 4.38
C ALA A 19 -1.29 10.69 4.26
N ASN A 20 -1.47 11.79 5.00
CA ASN A 20 -0.51 12.88 5.03
C ASN A 20 0.82 12.44 5.64
N GLU A 21 0.80 11.69 6.75
CA GLU A 21 2.01 11.17 7.40
C GLU A 21 2.80 10.25 6.51
N VAL A 22 2.13 9.31 5.85
CA VAL A 22 2.77 8.43 4.85
C VAL A 22 3.30 9.25 3.68
N GLY A 23 2.55 10.23 3.19
CA GLY A 23 2.96 11.10 2.09
C GLY A 23 4.13 12.06 2.40
N PHE A 24 4.41 12.31 3.67
CA PHE A 24 5.55 13.12 4.13
C PHE A 24 6.82 12.30 4.43
N LEU A 25 6.75 10.98 4.36
CA LEU A 25 7.95 10.15 4.37
C LEU A 25 8.83 10.47 3.17
N ARG A 26 10.12 10.14 3.24
CA ARG A 26 10.95 10.23 2.03
C ARG A 26 10.45 9.18 1.05
N TYR A 27 10.64 9.44 -0.24
CA TYR A 27 10.09 8.59 -1.29
C TYR A 27 10.52 7.11 -1.14
N LYS A 28 11.73 6.85 -0.63
CA LYS A 28 12.18 5.50 -0.29
C LYS A 28 11.31 4.81 0.76
N GLU A 29 11.03 5.48 1.88
CA GLU A 29 10.18 4.90 2.94
C GLU A 29 8.71 4.83 2.49
N THR A 30 8.24 5.75 1.65
CA THR A 30 6.92 5.65 1.01
C THR A 30 6.84 4.43 0.09
N ALA A 31 7.90 4.14 -0.68
CA ALA A 31 7.98 2.93 -1.49
C ALA A 31 7.93 1.66 -0.62
N GLU A 32 8.66 1.63 0.50
CA GLU A 32 8.62 0.52 1.45
C GLU A 32 7.21 0.32 2.04
N PHE A 33 6.52 1.40 2.41
CA PHE A 33 5.12 1.32 2.83
C PHE A 33 4.20 0.72 1.74
N LEU A 34 4.37 1.15 0.49
CA LEU A 34 3.59 0.63 -0.64
C LEU A 34 3.87 -0.86 -0.89
N GLU A 35 5.09 -1.33 -0.65
CA GLU A 35 5.44 -2.76 -0.71
C GLU A 35 4.64 -3.57 0.31
N TYR A 36 4.63 -3.15 1.57
CA TYR A 36 3.87 -3.85 2.61
C TYR A 36 2.36 -3.82 2.36
N LEU A 37 1.83 -2.69 1.90
CA LEU A 37 0.42 -2.60 1.57
C LEU A 37 0.06 -3.50 0.38
N LYS A 38 0.93 -3.54 -0.65
CA LYS A 38 0.79 -4.43 -1.81
C LYS A 38 0.73 -5.89 -1.39
N GLU A 39 1.66 -6.34 -0.55
CA GLU A 39 1.73 -7.72 -0.07
C GLU A 39 0.46 -8.10 0.70
N ASN A 40 -0.01 -7.24 1.61
CA ASN A 40 -1.23 -7.48 2.35
C ASN A 40 -2.46 -7.62 1.44
N ILE A 41 -2.63 -6.73 0.46
CA ILE A 41 -3.74 -6.80 -0.49
C ILE A 41 -3.65 -8.06 -1.37
N LYS A 42 -2.45 -8.48 -1.75
CA LYS A 42 -2.22 -9.72 -2.50
C LYS A 42 -2.61 -10.95 -1.70
N GLU A 43 -2.29 -11.00 -0.41
CA GLU A 43 -2.73 -12.08 0.47
C GLU A 43 -4.26 -12.15 0.57
N GLN A 44 -4.93 -11.00 0.65
CA GLN A 44 -6.39 -10.92 0.62
C GLN A 44 -6.97 -11.44 -0.71
N SER A 45 -6.36 -11.06 -1.84
CA SER A 45 -6.70 -11.60 -3.16
C SER A 45 -6.66 -13.13 -3.18
N ILE A 46 -5.56 -13.71 -2.70
CA ILE A 46 -5.38 -15.18 -2.63
C ILE A 46 -6.44 -15.81 -1.71
N ALA A 47 -6.72 -15.19 -0.57
CA ALA A 47 -7.72 -15.68 0.38
C ALA A 47 -9.13 -15.67 -0.21
N ASP A 48 -9.50 -14.66 -0.99
CA ASP A 48 -10.80 -14.58 -1.65
C ASP A 48 -10.91 -15.53 -2.85
N PHE A 49 -9.81 -15.76 -3.58
CA PHE A 49 -9.76 -16.78 -4.63
C PHE A 49 -10.08 -18.17 -4.06
N LYS A 50 -9.45 -18.53 -2.94
CA LYS A 50 -9.69 -19.81 -2.22
C LYS A 50 -11.13 -19.98 -1.73
N LYS A 51 -11.88 -18.88 -1.59
CA LYS A 51 -13.31 -18.85 -1.20
C LYS A 51 -14.25 -18.74 -2.40
N ASP A 52 -13.76 -18.99 -3.62
CA ASP A 52 -14.48 -18.90 -4.90
C ASP A 52 -15.03 -17.48 -5.23
N ARG A 53 -14.48 -16.43 -4.60
CA ARG A 53 -14.83 -15.02 -4.88
C ARG A 53 -13.95 -14.44 -6.00
N LYS A 54 -13.99 -15.09 -7.17
CA LYS A 54 -13.05 -14.84 -8.29
C LYS A 54 -12.97 -13.38 -8.75
N LYS A 55 -14.12 -12.70 -8.88
CA LYS A 55 -14.16 -11.28 -9.30
C LYS A 55 -13.50 -10.36 -8.26
N LEU A 56 -13.69 -10.65 -6.97
CA LEU A 56 -13.11 -9.86 -5.88
C LEU A 56 -11.59 -10.07 -5.83
N SER A 57 -11.14 -11.32 -5.86
CA SER A 57 -9.72 -11.65 -5.97
C SER A 57 -9.07 -10.95 -7.16
N GLN A 58 -9.68 -10.99 -8.35
CA GLN A 58 -9.12 -10.32 -9.52
C GLN A 58 -8.96 -8.81 -9.32
N ARG A 59 -9.88 -8.15 -8.62
CA ARG A 59 -9.77 -6.70 -8.33
C ARG A 59 -8.69 -6.39 -7.30
N LEU A 60 -8.54 -7.23 -6.28
CA LEU A 60 -7.48 -7.10 -5.28
C LEU A 60 -6.09 -7.37 -5.88
N GLU A 61 -5.97 -8.38 -6.75
CA GLU A 61 -4.75 -8.65 -7.50
C GLU A 61 -4.34 -7.45 -8.36
N GLU A 62 -5.30 -6.83 -9.06
CA GLU A 62 -5.02 -5.66 -9.89
C GLU A 62 -4.63 -4.44 -9.04
N CYS A 63 -5.28 -4.25 -7.88
CA CYS A 63 -4.89 -3.22 -6.92
C CYS A 63 -3.45 -3.41 -6.44
N SER A 64 -3.05 -4.64 -6.12
CA SER A 64 -1.67 -4.99 -5.76
C SER A 64 -0.69 -4.62 -6.89
N LYS A 65 -1.01 -4.91 -8.16
CA LYS A 65 -0.16 -4.48 -9.29
C LYS A 65 -0.04 -2.97 -9.42
N HIS A 66 -1.12 -2.22 -9.18
CA HIS A 66 -1.06 -0.76 -9.20
C HIS A 66 -0.17 -0.22 -8.09
N LEU A 67 -0.19 -0.83 -6.90
CA LEU A 67 0.72 -0.46 -5.80
C LEU A 67 2.19 -0.79 -6.14
N GLU A 68 2.46 -1.92 -6.80
CA GLU A 68 3.80 -2.23 -7.31
C GLU A 68 4.32 -1.17 -8.28
N ASN A 69 3.47 -0.68 -9.18
CA ASN A 69 3.85 0.39 -10.10
C ASN A 69 4.08 1.70 -9.33
N ALA A 70 3.20 2.06 -8.40
CA ALA A 70 3.36 3.26 -7.57
C ALA A 70 4.66 3.21 -6.73
N ARG A 71 5.01 2.02 -6.20
CA ARG A 71 6.27 1.78 -5.49
C ARG A 71 7.48 2.11 -6.37
N LYS A 72 7.51 1.60 -7.61
CA LYS A 72 8.60 1.87 -8.56
C LYS A 72 8.72 3.36 -8.86
N GLU A 73 7.61 4.05 -9.07
CA GLU A 73 7.62 5.52 -9.30
C GLU A 73 8.20 6.27 -8.09
N MET A 74 7.89 5.83 -6.86
CA MET A 74 8.48 6.40 -5.63
C MET A 74 9.99 6.11 -5.52
N GLU A 75 10.45 4.93 -5.90
CA GLU A 75 11.88 4.62 -5.96
C GLU A 75 12.61 5.50 -6.98
N GLU A 76 12.04 5.70 -8.17
CA GLU A 76 12.61 6.60 -9.17
C GLU A 76 12.63 8.05 -8.67
N ALA A 77 11.56 8.50 -8.02
CA ALA A 77 11.53 9.83 -7.38
C ALA A 77 12.63 9.98 -6.32
N TRP A 78 12.87 8.93 -5.52
CA TRP A 78 13.99 8.90 -4.56
C TRP A 78 15.33 9.00 -5.27
N ASN A 79 15.58 8.19 -6.30
CA ASN A 79 16.84 8.19 -7.06
C ASN A 79 17.14 9.58 -7.67
N ILE A 80 16.10 10.31 -8.07
CA ILE A 80 16.21 11.68 -8.55
C ILE A 80 16.59 12.64 -7.43
N CYS A 81 15.92 12.58 -6.27
CA CYS A 81 16.11 13.60 -5.23
C CYS A 81 17.27 13.29 -4.27
N GLU A 82 17.62 12.02 -4.05
CA GLU A 82 18.62 11.55 -3.08
C GLU A 82 19.97 12.28 -3.21
N PRO A 83 20.55 12.48 -4.42
CA PRO A 83 21.82 13.17 -4.56
C PRO A 83 21.82 14.63 -4.09
N TYR A 84 20.63 15.23 -3.96
CA TYR A 84 20.44 16.62 -3.53
C TYR A 84 20.06 16.74 -2.06
N MET A 85 19.77 15.63 -1.38
CA MET A 85 19.47 15.60 0.06
C MET A 85 20.78 15.56 0.84
N LYS A 86 21.22 16.72 1.32
CA LYS A 86 22.36 16.87 2.24
C LYS A 86 21.96 16.57 3.68
#